data_AF-A0A0E3R0Q5-F1
#
_entry.id   AF-A0A0E3R0Q5-F1
#
_cell.length_a   1.000
_cell.length_b   1.000
_cell.length_c   1.000
_cell.angle_alpha   90.00
_cell.angle_beta   90.00
_cell.angle_gamma   90.00
#
_symmetry.space_group_name_H-M   'P 1'
#
loop_
_entity.id
_entity.type
_entity.pdbx_description
1 polymer ?
#
loop_
_entity_poly.entity_id
_entity_poly.type
_entity_poly.pdbx_seq_one_letter_code
_entity_poly.pdbx_strand_id
1 'polypeptide(L)'
;MLSFDLGKEEFKKLASGVSQPGFIQLLARIDNLTCSPLELYRALRASGTSSYSYLLESVEKQETKARYSFVGNDPDAVVKIGDRKISLELLNPNASPFFEEVRSKIKDACGCETIEEENPEKENSELRNLKFTAPIPQGKDGFDALRLVFPPANGMGLLNAKRFDRQTFLGGAIGYTAYDAIYDSWLGVKKGFESEIPELQYLMVSKTFVFDHITEEIYIVITPFVSPGADAGEIYDRALQEAEKLYVILKEAAISGDSVEIAIPGGSIFPGLPVSDCNAGKQKFEDSVVQAKEHIFAGDIFQAVLSRKCEFTLEQSPFELYMQLRAINPSPYMYIFEFGDLAIVGASPETLLTVHERTLITNPIAGTCPRGKTEAEDEALAAHMMHDEKERAEHVMLVDLGRNDVRMVTESGSVKVSEFMKVLKYSHVQHIESKVIGTLRPECDQFDAFRAIFPAGTLSGAPKIRAMEIISELEASPRGIYGGGVGYYSWNGDADFAIVIRTIIVQGKKASVQAGAGIVADSDPGYEFRETERKMGAMLAAIEGEV
;
A
#
# COMPACT_ATOMS: atom_id res chain seq x y z
N MET A 1 32.12 11.01 8.73
CA MET A 1 31.60 10.23 9.87
C MET A 1 30.11 10.47 9.88
N LEU A 2 29.30 9.41 9.94
CA LEU A 2 27.85 9.57 9.95
C LEU A 2 27.42 10.15 11.30
N SER A 3 26.43 11.04 11.32
CA SER A 3 25.85 11.57 12.55
C SER A 3 24.35 11.75 12.38
N PHE A 4 23.60 11.50 13.44
CA PHE A 4 22.17 11.79 13.48
C PHE A 4 21.89 13.28 13.76
N ASP A 5 20.69 13.71 13.43
CA ASP A 5 20.12 15.01 13.76
C ASP A 5 19.98 15.24 15.28
N LEU A 6 19.76 14.16 16.03
CA LEU A 6 19.66 14.14 17.48
C LEU A 6 20.95 13.56 18.09
N GLY A 7 21.61 14.33 18.96
CA GLY A 7 22.85 13.88 19.61
C GLY A 7 22.61 12.84 20.72
N LYS A 8 23.65 12.07 21.07
CA LYS A 8 23.58 11.01 22.11
C LYS A 8 23.06 11.49 23.46
N GLU A 9 23.46 12.68 23.92
CA GLU A 9 23.00 13.21 25.21
C GLU A 9 21.53 13.67 25.17
N GLU A 10 21.06 14.20 24.03
CA GLU A 10 19.65 14.54 23.83
C GLU A 10 18.79 13.28 23.73
N PHE A 11 19.28 12.24 23.05
CA PHE A 11 18.66 10.92 23.01
C PHE A 11 18.49 10.34 24.42
N LYS A 12 19.55 10.35 25.24
CA LYS A 12 19.48 9.90 26.64
C LYS A 12 18.48 10.71 27.46
N LYS A 13 18.38 12.02 27.22
CA LYS A 13 17.41 12.88 27.91
C LYS A 13 15.96 12.50 27.55
N LEU A 14 15.68 12.22 26.28
CA LEU A 14 14.36 11.74 25.84
C LEU A 14 14.04 10.35 26.41
N ALA A 15 15.03 9.44 26.39
CA ALA A 15 14.87 8.06 26.87
C ALA A 15 14.81 7.92 28.40
N SER A 16 15.43 8.82 29.16
CA SER A 16 15.41 8.76 30.65
C SER A 16 14.10 9.29 31.25
N GLY A 17 13.31 10.04 30.48
CA GLY A 17 12.05 10.63 30.93
C GLY A 17 10.82 9.74 30.76
N VAL A 18 10.96 8.52 30.21
CA VAL A 18 9.81 7.69 29.85
C VAL A 18 9.38 6.73 30.95
N SER A 19 8.09 6.81 31.29
CA SER A 19 7.40 5.86 32.18
C SER A 19 6.78 4.67 31.44
N GLN A 20 6.82 4.67 30.11
CA GLN A 20 6.26 3.65 29.22
C GLN A 20 7.21 3.43 28.03
N PRO A 21 7.23 2.23 27.41
CA PRO A 21 8.03 2.00 26.22
C PRO A 21 7.63 2.91 25.06
N GLY A 22 8.58 3.21 24.17
CA GLY A 22 8.35 4.11 23.05
C GLY A 22 9.43 4.04 21.99
N PHE A 23 9.35 4.96 21.03
CA PHE A 23 10.25 5.07 19.89
C PHE A 23 10.86 6.45 19.82
N ILE A 24 12.12 6.52 19.36
CA ILE A 24 12.82 7.78 19.07
C ILE A 24 13.30 7.72 17.64
N GLN A 25 12.90 8.65 16.79
CA GLN A 25 13.38 8.74 15.41
C GLN A 25 14.74 9.43 15.34
N LEU A 26 15.70 8.78 14.68
CA LEU A 26 17.04 9.28 14.40
C LEU A 26 17.24 9.38 12.89
N LEU A 27 17.64 10.55 12.40
CA LEU A 27 17.81 10.82 10.98
C LEU A 27 19.27 11.17 10.69
N ALA A 28 19.91 10.40 9.84
CA ALA A 28 21.23 10.72 9.31
C ALA A 28 21.08 11.19 7.86
N ARG A 29 21.31 12.49 7.63
CA ARG A 29 21.36 13.04 6.28
C ARG A 29 22.68 12.62 5.61
N ILE A 30 22.60 12.19 4.36
CA ILE A 30 23.74 11.79 3.57
C ILE A 30 24.18 12.94 2.68
N ASP A 31 25.37 13.48 2.94
CA ASP A 31 25.97 14.53 2.15
C ASP A 31 26.89 13.96 1.06
N ASN A 32 26.90 14.58 -0.13
CA ASN A 32 27.84 14.31 -1.24
C ASN A 32 27.82 12.87 -1.79
N LEU A 33 26.65 12.23 -1.86
CA LEU A 33 26.47 10.93 -2.48
C LEU A 33 25.22 10.94 -3.35
N THR A 34 25.36 10.53 -4.61
CA THR A 34 24.24 10.41 -5.56
C THR A 34 23.95 8.93 -5.76
N CYS A 35 22.72 8.53 -5.47
CA CYS A 35 22.19 7.19 -5.70
C CYS A 35 20.70 7.33 -5.97
N SER A 36 20.15 6.57 -6.91
CA SER A 36 18.72 6.50 -7.16
C SER A 36 18.04 5.49 -6.22
N PRO A 37 16.73 5.65 -5.94
CA PRO A 37 15.97 4.65 -5.19
C PRO A 37 16.06 3.23 -5.79
N LEU A 38 16.13 3.14 -7.13
CA LEU A 38 16.24 1.88 -7.87
C LEU A 38 17.58 1.16 -7.64
N GLU A 39 18.69 1.89 -7.73
CA GLU A 39 20.04 1.34 -7.49
C GLU A 39 20.14 0.82 -6.05
N LEU A 40 19.64 1.61 -5.09
CA LEU A 40 19.63 1.21 -3.70
C LEU A 40 18.73 0.00 -3.46
N TYR A 41 17.52 -0.03 -4.05
CA TYR A 41 16.62 -1.18 -3.92
C TYR A 41 17.28 -2.47 -4.45
N ARG A 42 17.94 -2.39 -5.61
CA ARG A 42 18.70 -3.54 -6.17
C ARG A 42 19.79 -4.02 -5.21
N ALA A 43 20.58 -3.09 -4.65
CA ALA A 43 21.64 -3.43 -3.71
C ALA A 43 21.10 -4.04 -2.41
N LEU A 44 20.03 -3.48 -1.84
CA LEU A 44 19.37 -4.01 -0.65
C LEU A 44 18.74 -5.38 -0.90
N ARG A 45 18.12 -5.58 -2.06
CA ARG A 45 17.57 -6.87 -2.46
C ARG A 45 18.65 -7.95 -2.59
N ALA A 46 19.83 -7.60 -3.10
CA ALA A 46 20.94 -8.53 -3.27
C ALA A 46 21.70 -8.83 -1.96
N SER A 47 21.78 -7.85 -1.05
CA SER A 47 22.48 -7.97 0.24
C SER A 47 21.59 -8.38 1.41
N GLY A 48 20.27 -8.41 1.20
CA GLY A 48 19.28 -8.73 2.23
C GLY A 48 19.44 -10.14 2.78
N THR A 49 19.22 -10.25 4.09
CA THR A 49 19.21 -11.53 4.81
C THR A 49 17.84 -12.19 4.82
N SER A 50 16.80 -11.41 4.51
CA SER A 50 15.41 -11.85 4.35
C SER A 50 14.95 -11.69 2.90
N SER A 51 13.86 -12.38 2.55
CA SER A 51 13.18 -12.23 1.27
C SER A 51 12.14 -11.10 1.27
N TYR A 52 12.24 -10.18 2.24
CA TYR A 52 11.32 -9.06 2.43
C TYR A 52 11.98 -7.74 2.06
N SER A 53 11.47 -7.08 1.03
CA SER A 53 11.94 -5.76 0.59
C SER A 53 10.80 -4.92 0.03
N TYR A 54 11.00 -3.61 0.06
CA TYR A 54 10.04 -2.67 -0.51
C TYR A 54 10.73 -1.46 -1.14
N LEU A 55 10.10 -0.97 -2.20
CA LEU A 55 10.33 0.34 -2.80
C LEU A 55 8.95 0.94 -3.06
N LEU A 56 8.68 2.08 -2.41
CA LEU A 56 7.49 2.89 -2.64
C LEU A 56 7.97 4.24 -3.16
N GLU A 57 7.71 4.52 -4.43
CA GLU A 57 8.02 5.81 -5.06
C GLU A 57 6.72 6.56 -5.31
N SER A 58 6.77 7.86 -5.07
CA SER A 58 5.86 8.75 -5.79
C SER A 58 6.55 9.17 -7.10
N VAL A 59 5.85 9.10 -8.23
CA VAL A 59 6.37 9.55 -9.52
C VAL A 59 5.38 10.55 -10.15
N GLU A 60 5.90 11.74 -10.47
CA GLU A 60 5.32 12.80 -11.30
C GLU A 60 3.80 13.07 -11.24
N LYS A 61 3.40 14.18 -10.58
CA LYS A 61 2.25 15.00 -11.01
C LYS A 61 2.80 16.33 -11.52
N GLN A 62 2.45 16.74 -12.74
CA GLN A 62 2.99 17.94 -13.43
C GLN A 62 2.81 19.26 -12.64
N GLU A 63 2.00 19.29 -11.58
CA GLU A 63 1.87 20.45 -10.67
C GLU A 63 2.14 20.15 -9.19
N THR A 64 2.26 18.88 -8.79
CA THR A 64 2.61 18.48 -7.42
C THR A 64 3.70 17.42 -7.48
N LYS A 65 4.97 17.86 -7.48
CA LYS A 65 6.12 16.97 -7.47
C LYS A 65 5.93 15.86 -6.44
N ALA A 66 5.94 14.63 -6.92
CA ALA A 66 6.23 13.47 -6.10
C ALA A 66 7.49 13.77 -5.27
N ARG A 67 7.35 13.77 -3.95
CA ARG A 67 8.42 14.28 -3.08
C ARG A 67 9.31 13.17 -2.54
N TYR A 68 8.74 12.03 -2.17
CA TYR A 68 9.46 11.00 -1.44
C TYR A 68 9.46 9.66 -2.14
N SER A 69 10.60 8.97 -2.07
CA SER A 69 10.68 7.51 -2.22
C SER A 69 11.17 6.88 -0.92
N PHE A 70 10.62 5.72 -0.59
CA PHE A 70 10.97 4.93 0.58
C PHE A 70 11.54 3.59 0.14
N VAL A 71 12.70 3.22 0.67
CA VAL A 71 13.40 1.99 0.29
C VAL A 71 13.83 1.24 1.55
N GLY A 72 13.59 -0.06 1.59
CA GLY A 72 14.05 -0.89 2.70
C GLY A 72 14.00 -2.38 2.42
N ASN A 73 14.70 -3.13 3.26
CA ASN A 73 14.70 -4.58 3.35
C ASN A 73 14.85 -4.99 4.83
N ASP A 74 14.86 -6.30 5.09
CA ASP A 74 15.18 -6.87 6.41
C ASP A 74 14.39 -6.21 7.54
N PRO A 75 13.04 -6.31 7.49
CA PRO A 75 12.17 -5.72 8.49
C PRO A 75 12.37 -6.38 9.86
N ASP A 76 11.91 -5.70 10.90
CA ASP A 76 12.04 -6.21 12.26
C ASP A 76 11.17 -7.43 12.50
N ALA A 77 9.94 -7.38 12.00
CA ALA A 77 8.96 -8.45 12.10
C ALA A 77 7.98 -8.40 10.92
N VAL A 78 7.31 -9.52 10.67
CA VAL A 78 6.21 -9.61 9.70
C VAL A 78 4.92 -9.91 10.43
N VAL A 79 3.87 -9.18 10.06
CA VAL A 79 2.51 -9.35 10.54
C VAL A 79 1.67 -9.89 9.41
N LYS A 80 0.98 -11.00 9.63
CA LYS A 80 -0.03 -11.54 8.71
C LYS A 80 -1.34 -11.68 9.47
N ILE A 81 -2.43 -11.17 8.90
CA ILE A 81 -3.77 -11.32 9.44
C ILE A 81 -4.65 -11.91 8.35
N GLY A 82 -5.34 -13.00 8.68
CA GLY A 82 -6.24 -13.69 7.76
C GLY A 82 -6.89 -14.87 8.45
N ASP A 83 -8.06 -15.29 7.97
CA ASP A 83 -8.82 -16.40 8.56
C ASP A 83 -9.07 -16.23 10.06
N ARG A 84 -9.30 -14.98 10.47
CA ARG A 84 -9.47 -14.56 11.87
C ARG A 84 -8.30 -14.97 12.79
N LYS A 85 -7.07 -15.01 12.26
CA LYS A 85 -5.83 -15.23 13.01
C LYS A 85 -4.85 -14.09 12.77
N ILE A 86 -4.06 -13.79 13.80
CA ILE A 86 -2.90 -12.90 13.80
C ILE A 86 -1.67 -13.79 13.82
N SER A 87 -0.76 -13.64 12.87
CA SER A 87 0.55 -14.30 12.85
C SER A 87 1.64 -13.24 12.87
N LEU A 88 2.59 -13.43 13.78
CA LEU A 88 3.73 -12.57 14.01
C LEU A 88 5.02 -13.38 13.89
N GLU A 89 5.95 -12.91 13.07
CA GLU A 89 7.26 -13.53 12.88
C GLU A 89 8.36 -12.52 13.15
N LEU A 90 9.23 -12.80 14.11
CA LEU A 90 10.42 -12.00 14.40
C LEU A 90 11.52 -12.33 13.39
N LEU A 91 12.05 -11.31 12.72
CA LEU A 91 13.13 -11.46 11.74
C LEU A 91 14.43 -10.79 12.19
N ASN A 92 14.34 -9.67 12.91
CA ASN A 92 15.50 -8.99 13.49
C ASN A 92 15.62 -9.30 14.99
N PRO A 93 16.66 -10.04 15.44
CA PRO A 93 16.86 -10.32 16.86
C PRO A 93 16.97 -9.08 17.75
N ASN A 94 17.46 -7.95 17.20
CA ASN A 94 17.54 -6.69 17.95
C ASN A 94 16.17 -6.08 18.28
N ALA A 95 15.13 -6.50 17.56
CA ALA A 95 13.75 -6.08 17.80
C ALA A 95 13.01 -6.98 18.81
N SER A 96 13.68 -7.97 19.41
CA SER A 96 13.10 -8.88 20.41
C SER A 96 12.38 -8.16 21.56
N PRO A 97 12.92 -7.06 22.17
CA PRO A 97 12.19 -6.35 23.23
C PRO A 97 10.86 -5.77 22.75
N PHE A 98 10.81 -5.23 21.53
CA PHE A 98 9.57 -4.75 20.91
C PHE A 98 8.60 -5.91 20.63
N PHE A 99 9.11 -7.02 20.11
CA PHE A 99 8.30 -8.19 19.78
C PHE A 99 7.65 -8.81 21.02
N GLU A 100 8.38 -8.94 22.13
CA GLU A 100 7.82 -9.47 23.38
C GLU A 100 6.77 -8.55 23.99
N GLU A 101 6.95 -7.23 23.89
CA GLU A 101 5.94 -6.25 24.35
C GLU A 101 4.63 -6.38 23.54
N VAL A 102 4.71 -6.47 22.21
CA VAL A 102 3.54 -6.68 21.35
C VAL A 102 2.88 -8.03 21.64
N ARG A 103 3.68 -9.09 21.75
CA ARG A 103 3.20 -10.43 22.08
C ARG A 103 2.46 -10.45 23.42
N SER A 104 2.99 -9.79 24.45
CA SER A 104 2.33 -9.69 25.76
C SER A 104 0.96 -9.04 25.64
N LYS A 105 0.85 -7.92 24.91
CA LYS A 105 -0.44 -7.22 24.73
C LYS A 105 -1.46 -8.05 23.97
N ILE A 106 -1.02 -8.83 22.98
CA ILE A 106 -1.93 -9.73 22.25
C ILE A 106 -2.40 -10.86 23.15
N LYS A 107 -1.51 -11.44 23.98
CA LYS A 107 -1.91 -12.45 24.98
C LYS A 107 -2.96 -11.90 25.95
N ASP A 108 -2.78 -10.67 26.41
CA ASP A 108 -3.72 -10.00 27.32
C ASP A 108 -5.08 -9.74 26.63
N ALA A 109 -5.08 -9.40 25.35
CA ALA A 109 -6.30 -9.09 24.59
C ALA A 109 -7.07 -10.32 24.09
N CYS A 110 -6.35 -11.39 23.71
CA CYS A 110 -6.94 -12.59 23.09
C CYS A 110 -7.28 -13.70 24.09
N GLY A 111 -6.76 -13.65 25.32
CA GLY A 111 -6.93 -14.72 26.30
C GLY A 111 -6.08 -15.97 25.99
N CYS A 112 -5.96 -16.88 26.96
CA CYS A 112 -5.00 -17.99 26.89
C CYS A 112 -5.39 -19.16 25.97
N GLU A 113 -6.59 -19.18 25.37
CA GLU A 113 -7.20 -20.43 24.89
C GLU A 113 -6.71 -20.93 23.52
N THR A 114 -5.96 -20.14 22.73
CA THR A 114 -5.42 -20.61 21.44
C THR A 114 -4.16 -19.83 21.03
N ILE A 115 -3.06 -20.09 21.73
CA ILE A 115 -1.75 -19.55 21.37
C ILE A 115 -0.88 -20.70 20.87
N GLU A 116 -0.51 -20.68 19.61
CA GLU A 116 0.46 -21.61 19.03
C GLU A 116 1.83 -20.91 18.94
N GLU A 117 2.82 -21.51 19.59
CA GLU A 117 4.21 -21.05 19.56
C GLU A 117 5.03 -22.13 18.85
N GLU A 118 5.41 -21.85 17.61
CA GLU A 118 6.34 -22.73 16.89
C GLU A 118 7.76 -22.30 17.26
N ASN A 119 8.39 -23.08 18.15
CA ASN A 119 9.86 -23.10 18.27
C ASN A 119 10.37 -24.17 17.30
N PRO A 120 11.10 -23.84 16.23
CA PRO A 120 11.71 -24.84 15.38
C PRO A 120 12.90 -25.49 16.12
N GLU A 121 12.61 -26.45 17.01
CA GLU A 121 13.61 -27.38 17.56
C GLU A 121 14.02 -28.40 16.49
N LYS A 122 14.61 -27.96 15.37
CA LYS A 122 15.37 -28.84 14.46
C LYS A 122 16.55 -28.10 13.83
N GLU A 123 17.72 -28.38 14.41
CA GLU A 123 19.08 -28.40 13.85
C GLU A 123 19.56 -27.24 12.93
N ASN A 124 20.50 -26.45 13.47
CA ASN A 124 21.55 -25.67 12.81
C ASN A 124 21.15 -24.60 11.75
N SER A 125 20.80 -23.40 12.22
CA SER A 125 21.29 -22.13 11.62
C SER A 125 21.15 -20.98 12.62
N GLU A 126 22.00 -19.95 12.51
CA GLU A 126 22.20 -18.86 13.49
C GLU A 126 21.04 -17.83 13.58
N LEU A 127 19.85 -18.11 13.02
CA LEU A 127 18.66 -17.25 13.12
C LEU A 127 17.48 -18.06 13.67
N ARG A 128 17.11 -17.78 14.93
CA ARG A 128 15.90 -18.33 15.56
C ARG A 128 14.71 -17.45 15.15
N ASN A 129 13.94 -17.86 14.14
CA ASN A 129 12.69 -17.17 13.80
C ASN A 129 11.63 -17.53 14.84
N LEU A 130 11.31 -16.59 15.73
CA LEU A 130 10.25 -16.74 16.72
C LEU A 130 8.91 -16.43 16.05
N LYS A 131 8.01 -17.42 15.99
CA LYS A 131 6.68 -17.27 15.39
C LYS A 131 5.58 -17.41 16.44
N PHE A 132 4.62 -16.50 16.41
CA PHE A 132 3.51 -16.41 17.35
C PHE A 132 2.19 -16.27 16.60
N THR A 133 1.19 -17.08 16.96
CA THR A 133 -0.15 -16.99 16.39
C THR A 133 -1.21 -16.86 17.48
N ALA A 134 -2.21 -16.01 17.26
CA ALA A 134 -3.36 -15.83 18.14
C ALA A 134 -4.65 -15.59 17.33
N PRO A 135 -5.84 -15.97 17.82
CA PRO A 135 -7.11 -15.65 17.16
C PRO A 135 -7.43 -14.16 17.30
N ILE A 136 -8.22 -13.63 16.37
CA ILE A 136 -8.83 -12.30 16.52
C ILE A 136 -9.97 -12.40 17.55
N PRO A 137 -9.99 -11.57 18.62
CA PRO A 137 -11.03 -11.60 19.64
C PRO A 137 -12.45 -11.49 19.08
N GLN A 138 -13.43 -12.07 19.78
CA GLN A 138 -14.82 -11.97 19.36
C GLN A 138 -15.30 -10.51 19.34
N GLY A 139 -16.02 -10.12 18.28
CA GLY A 139 -16.48 -8.74 18.09
C GLY A 139 -15.39 -7.77 17.62
N LYS A 140 -14.20 -8.28 17.29
CA LYS A 140 -13.08 -7.56 16.68
C LYS A 140 -12.82 -8.06 15.26
N ASP A 141 -12.30 -7.18 14.42
CA ASP A 141 -11.95 -7.46 13.02
C ASP A 141 -10.42 -7.42 12.78
N GLY A 142 -10.01 -7.61 11.52
CA GLY A 142 -8.61 -7.51 11.10
C GLY A 142 -7.92 -6.19 11.41
N PHE A 143 -8.63 -5.06 11.45
CA PHE A 143 -8.06 -3.75 11.76
C PHE A 143 -7.85 -3.56 13.26
N ASP A 144 -8.76 -4.09 14.09
CA ASP A 144 -8.55 -4.19 15.53
C ASP A 144 -7.33 -5.09 15.85
N ALA A 145 -7.17 -6.18 15.11
CA ALA A 145 -6.00 -7.05 15.23
C ALA A 145 -4.70 -6.34 14.83
N LEU A 146 -4.69 -5.59 13.72
CA LEU A 146 -3.53 -4.80 13.31
C LEU A 146 -3.19 -3.73 14.34
N ARG A 147 -4.22 -3.08 14.91
CA ARG A 147 -4.05 -2.12 16.01
C ARG A 147 -3.35 -2.74 17.22
N LEU A 148 -3.72 -3.96 17.60
CA LEU A 148 -3.05 -4.73 18.67
C LEU A 148 -1.60 -5.09 18.37
N VAL A 149 -1.17 -5.03 17.12
CA VAL A 149 0.21 -5.27 16.73
C VAL A 149 1.01 -3.97 16.63
N PHE A 150 0.33 -2.84 16.38
CA PHE A 150 0.97 -1.56 16.12
C PHE A 150 1.23 -0.75 17.41
N PRO A 151 2.50 -0.52 17.80
CA PRO A 151 2.84 0.04 19.10
C PRO A 151 2.23 1.39 19.47
N PRO A 152 2.24 2.41 18.58
CA PRO A 152 1.63 3.70 18.89
C PRO A 152 0.16 3.59 19.29
N ALA A 153 -0.58 2.69 18.65
CA ALA A 153 -2.00 2.49 18.94
C ALA A 153 -2.23 1.66 20.22
N ASN A 154 -1.21 0.96 20.68
CA ASN A 154 -1.21 0.21 21.94
C ASN A 154 -0.67 1.01 23.14
N GLY A 155 -0.53 2.32 23.02
CA GLY A 155 -0.07 3.18 24.11
C GLY A 155 1.45 3.31 24.25
N MET A 156 2.24 2.82 23.29
CA MET A 156 3.66 3.17 23.20
C MET A 156 3.82 4.54 22.52
N GLY A 157 4.70 5.40 23.02
CA GLY A 157 4.80 6.78 22.50
C GLY A 157 5.86 6.94 21.41
N LEU A 158 5.62 7.83 20.43
CA LEU A 158 6.70 8.44 19.66
C LEU A 158 7.20 9.69 20.41
N LEU A 159 8.47 9.69 20.82
CA LEU A 159 9.00 10.68 21.77
C LEU A 159 9.50 11.97 21.12
N ASN A 160 9.60 11.99 19.79
CA ASN A 160 10.00 13.14 18.98
C ASN A 160 9.19 13.21 17.68
N ALA A 161 7.93 13.62 17.80
CA ALA A 161 7.02 13.76 16.66
C ALA A 161 7.36 14.98 15.77
N LYS A 162 6.97 14.89 14.50
CA LYS A 162 7.06 15.91 13.44
C LYS A 162 8.48 16.28 13.01
N ARG A 163 8.98 15.55 12.00
CA ARG A 163 10.31 15.75 11.40
C ARG A 163 10.27 16.40 10.00
N PHE A 164 9.15 16.24 9.30
CA PHE A 164 8.92 16.80 7.96
C PHE A 164 7.58 17.52 7.91
N ASP A 165 7.42 18.45 6.95
CA ASP A 165 6.21 19.26 6.76
C ASP A 165 5.08 18.54 6.00
N ARG A 166 5.30 17.30 5.58
CA ARG A 166 4.33 16.47 4.85
C ARG A 166 4.36 15.04 5.39
N GLN A 167 3.43 14.21 4.91
CA GLN A 167 3.42 12.80 5.27
C GLN A 167 4.70 12.12 4.74
N THR A 168 5.45 11.50 5.65
CA THR A 168 6.72 10.86 5.34
C THR A 168 6.81 9.59 6.17
N PHE A 169 7.17 8.48 5.54
CA PHE A 169 7.38 7.22 6.23
C PHE A 169 8.78 7.18 6.86
N LEU A 170 8.81 7.23 8.20
CA LEU A 170 10.05 7.19 9.01
C LEU A 170 10.18 5.88 9.80
N GLY A 171 9.53 4.83 9.32
CA GLY A 171 9.30 3.60 10.06
C GLY A 171 7.83 3.46 10.48
N GLY A 172 7.42 2.21 10.67
CA GLY A 172 6.04 1.84 10.94
C GLY A 172 5.71 0.45 10.41
N ALA A 173 4.48 0.31 9.93
CA ALA A 173 3.97 -0.88 9.27
C ALA A 173 3.76 -0.55 7.79
N ILE A 174 4.46 -1.24 6.89
CA ILE A 174 4.35 -1.02 5.45
C ILE A 174 3.99 -2.31 4.72
N GLY A 175 3.02 -2.27 3.81
CA GLY A 175 2.52 -3.45 3.12
C GLY A 175 1.14 -3.23 2.53
N TYR A 176 0.26 -4.22 2.67
CA TYR A 176 -1.06 -4.19 2.04
C TYR A 176 -2.20 -4.68 2.94
N THR A 177 -3.40 -4.21 2.59
CA THR A 177 -4.69 -4.79 2.98
C THR A 177 -5.40 -5.24 1.71
N ALA A 178 -5.66 -6.53 1.59
CA ALA A 178 -6.39 -7.14 0.48
C ALA A 178 -7.87 -6.77 0.52
N TYR A 179 -8.52 -6.72 -0.64
CA TYR A 179 -9.96 -6.46 -0.75
C TYR A 179 -10.77 -7.46 0.07
N ASP A 180 -10.34 -8.73 0.13
CA ASP A 180 -11.05 -9.77 0.87
C ASP A 180 -11.15 -9.51 2.40
N ALA A 181 -10.47 -8.50 2.94
CA ALA A 181 -10.71 -8.02 4.31
C ALA A 181 -12.14 -7.49 4.54
N ILE A 182 -12.91 -7.20 3.47
CA ILE A 182 -14.31 -6.73 3.58
C ILE A 182 -15.25 -7.77 4.23
N TYR A 183 -14.94 -9.06 4.11
CA TYR A 183 -15.80 -10.12 4.63
C TYR A 183 -15.89 -10.04 6.15
N ASP A 184 -14.77 -9.77 6.82
CA ASP A 184 -14.68 -9.65 8.27
C ASP A 184 -15.05 -8.23 8.76
N SER A 185 -14.64 -7.19 8.02
CA SER A 185 -14.79 -5.78 8.47
C SER A 185 -16.14 -5.13 8.14
N TRP A 186 -16.82 -5.58 7.07
CA TRP A 186 -18.03 -4.92 6.57
C TRP A 186 -19.22 -5.87 6.40
N LEU A 187 -19.01 -7.02 5.75
CA LEU A 187 -20.11 -7.92 5.41
C LEU A 187 -20.52 -8.81 6.60
N GLY A 188 -19.58 -9.13 7.50
CA GLY A 188 -19.84 -10.02 8.63
C GLY A 188 -20.21 -11.45 8.22
N VAL A 189 -19.83 -11.86 7.01
CA VAL A 189 -20.10 -13.19 6.45
C VAL A 189 -18.81 -13.94 6.22
N LYS A 190 -18.86 -15.26 6.36
CA LYS A 190 -17.69 -16.10 6.07
C LYS A 190 -17.42 -16.10 4.56
N LYS A 191 -16.17 -15.84 4.16
CA LYS A 191 -15.75 -16.00 2.77
C LYS A 191 -16.00 -17.42 2.27
N GLY A 192 -16.50 -17.54 1.04
CA GLY A 192 -16.85 -18.82 0.40
C GLY A 192 -15.66 -19.56 -0.23
N PHE A 193 -14.43 -19.12 0.03
CA PHE A 193 -13.20 -19.60 -0.59
C PHE A 193 -12.04 -19.59 0.40
N GLU A 194 -11.01 -20.37 0.11
CA GLU A 194 -9.72 -20.33 0.81
C GLU A 194 -8.71 -19.52 -0.03
N SER A 195 -7.80 -18.83 0.64
CA SER A 195 -6.76 -18.02 -0.01
C SER A 195 -5.44 -18.23 0.73
N GLU A 196 -4.37 -18.48 -0.02
CA GLU A 196 -3.01 -18.50 0.52
C GLU A 196 -2.47 -17.09 0.80
N ILE A 197 -3.09 -16.07 0.18
CA ILE A 197 -2.77 -14.67 0.41
C ILE A 197 -3.54 -14.20 1.66
N PRO A 198 -2.86 -13.74 2.71
CA PRO A 198 -3.51 -13.20 3.90
C PRO A 198 -4.28 -11.91 3.57
N GLU A 199 -5.30 -11.62 4.36
CA GLU A 199 -6.14 -10.44 4.17
C GLU A 199 -5.36 -9.14 4.46
N LEU A 200 -4.45 -9.16 5.43
CA LEU A 200 -3.51 -8.07 5.68
C LEU A 200 -2.11 -8.65 5.85
N GLN A 201 -1.11 -7.99 5.28
CA GLN A 201 0.29 -8.32 5.54
C GLN A 201 1.16 -7.07 5.54
N TYR A 202 1.86 -6.87 6.65
CA TYR A 202 2.67 -5.67 6.91
C TYR A 202 4.05 -6.06 7.43
N LEU A 203 5.06 -5.37 6.91
CA LEU A 203 6.43 -5.37 7.41
C LEU A 203 6.54 -4.31 8.50
N MET A 204 6.96 -4.71 9.70
CA MET A 204 7.28 -3.79 10.80
C MET A 204 8.71 -3.34 10.64
N VAL A 205 8.92 -2.02 10.51
CA VAL A 205 10.24 -1.47 10.18
C VAL A 205 10.61 -0.31 11.08
N SER A 206 11.75 -0.45 11.76
CA SER A 206 12.45 0.60 12.48
C SER A 206 13.50 1.30 11.61
N LYS A 207 13.90 0.72 10.48
CA LYS A 207 14.89 1.28 9.55
C LYS A 207 14.36 1.43 8.14
N THR A 208 14.69 2.55 7.50
CA THR A 208 14.30 2.84 6.11
C THR A 208 15.19 3.93 5.52
N PHE A 209 15.30 3.97 4.20
CA PHE A 209 15.86 5.10 3.47
C PHE A 209 14.74 6.00 2.96
N VAL A 210 14.93 7.31 3.08
CA VAL A 210 14.03 8.33 2.55
C VAL A 210 14.79 9.17 1.54
N PHE A 211 14.26 9.26 0.32
CA PHE A 211 14.76 10.15 -0.73
C PHE A 211 13.83 11.34 -0.83
N ASP A 212 14.31 12.57 -0.60
CA ASP A 212 13.56 13.80 -0.90
C ASP A 212 13.99 14.32 -2.28
N HIS A 213 13.14 14.09 -3.28
CA HIS A 213 13.40 14.47 -4.68
C HIS A 213 13.33 15.99 -4.91
N ILE A 214 12.81 16.76 -3.95
CA ILE A 214 12.76 18.23 -4.05
C ILE A 214 14.06 18.84 -3.52
N THR A 215 14.57 18.33 -2.41
CA THR A 215 15.83 18.82 -1.82
C THR A 215 17.06 18.05 -2.32
N GLU A 216 16.86 16.97 -3.08
CA GLU A 216 17.90 16.05 -3.55
C GLU A 216 18.68 15.42 -2.39
N GLU A 217 18.02 15.22 -1.25
CA GLU A 217 18.64 14.68 -0.03
C GLU A 217 18.23 13.22 0.20
N ILE A 218 19.20 12.43 0.70
CA ILE A 218 18.98 11.04 1.13
C ILE A 218 19.13 10.99 2.64
N TYR A 219 18.20 10.30 3.30
CA TYR A 219 18.20 10.10 4.74
C TYR A 219 18.23 8.61 5.07
N ILE A 220 19.12 8.23 5.98
CA ILE A 220 19.03 6.96 6.70
C ILE A 220 18.23 7.22 7.98
N VAL A 221 17.10 6.54 8.12
CA VAL A 221 16.22 6.68 9.28
C VAL A 221 16.32 5.43 10.11
N ILE A 222 16.61 5.59 11.41
CA ILE A 222 16.57 4.52 12.40
C ILE A 222 15.64 4.96 13.54
N THR A 223 14.72 4.10 13.93
CA THR A 223 13.71 4.38 14.94
C THR A 223 13.79 3.32 16.04
N PRO A 224 14.81 3.37 16.92
CA PRO A 224 14.97 2.40 17.99
C PRO A 224 13.78 2.39 18.95
N PHE A 225 13.47 1.19 19.43
CA PHE A 225 12.59 0.98 20.58
C PHE A 225 13.34 1.24 21.88
N VAL A 226 12.69 1.93 22.81
CA VAL A 226 13.24 2.33 24.11
C VAL A 226 12.30 1.87 25.21
N SER A 227 12.81 1.03 26.11
CA SER A 227 12.08 0.57 27.30
C SER A 227 12.53 1.32 28.56
N PRO A 228 11.64 1.52 29.56
CA PRO A 228 12.03 2.07 30.85
C PRO A 228 13.17 1.27 31.49
N GLY A 229 14.22 1.96 31.94
CA GLY A 229 15.38 1.36 32.59
C GLY A 229 16.43 0.74 31.66
N ALA A 230 16.23 0.76 30.34
CA ALA A 230 17.24 0.34 29.38
C ALA A 230 18.40 1.35 29.28
N ASP A 231 19.60 0.89 28.90
CA ASP A 231 20.74 1.77 28.65
C ASP A 231 20.54 2.52 27.31
N ALA A 232 20.06 3.75 27.42
CA ALA A 232 19.85 4.64 26.27
C ALA A 232 21.16 4.94 25.50
N GLY A 233 22.31 4.92 26.17
CA GLY A 233 23.60 5.11 25.53
C GLY A 233 23.93 3.94 24.59
N GLU A 234 23.70 2.71 25.06
CA GLU A 234 23.90 1.51 24.26
C GLU A 234 22.90 1.42 23.09
N ILE A 235 21.64 1.79 23.30
CA ILE A 235 20.64 1.85 22.23
C ILE A 235 21.08 2.82 21.12
N TYR A 236 21.56 4.02 21.49
CA TYR A 236 22.05 5.00 20.53
C TYR A 236 23.28 4.48 19.76
N ASP A 237 24.25 3.87 20.46
CA ASP A 237 25.46 3.34 19.82
C ASP A 237 25.13 2.22 18.83
N ARG A 238 24.18 1.33 19.16
CA ARG A 238 23.67 0.31 18.24
C ARG A 238 22.97 0.91 17.02
N ALA A 239 22.14 1.94 17.22
CA ALA A 239 21.49 2.65 16.12
C ALA A 239 22.51 3.28 15.16
N LEU A 240 23.59 3.87 15.71
CA LEU A 240 24.67 4.44 14.91
C LEU A 240 25.42 3.37 14.11
N GLN A 241 25.77 2.25 14.74
CA GLN A 241 26.40 1.11 14.05
C GLN A 241 25.53 0.58 12.90
N GLU A 242 24.22 0.48 13.11
CA GLU A 242 23.30 0.03 12.06
C GLU A 242 23.23 1.04 10.91
N ALA A 243 23.17 2.34 11.21
CA ALA A 243 23.18 3.37 10.18
C ALA A 243 24.52 3.40 9.40
N GLU A 244 25.65 3.11 10.06
CA GLU A 244 26.94 2.96 9.38
C GLU A 244 26.97 1.78 8.41
N LYS A 245 26.36 0.63 8.76
CA LYS A 245 26.22 -0.51 7.83
C LYS A 245 25.37 -0.14 6.62
N LEU A 246 24.21 0.49 6.85
CA LEU A 246 23.34 0.95 5.77
C LEU A 246 24.02 1.96 4.85
N TYR A 247 24.86 2.84 5.43
CA TYR A 247 25.66 3.77 4.66
C TYR A 247 26.71 3.12 3.78
N VAL A 248 27.30 1.99 4.21
CA VAL A 248 28.21 1.19 3.36
C VAL A 248 27.44 0.61 2.16
N ILE A 249 26.25 0.04 2.38
CA ILE A 249 25.42 -0.49 1.29
C ILE A 249 25.05 0.62 0.30
N LEU A 250 24.68 1.80 0.80
CA LEU A 250 24.36 2.97 -0.04
C LEU A 250 25.56 3.42 -0.88
N LYS A 251 26.77 3.42 -0.30
CA LYS A 251 28.00 3.73 -1.03
C LYS A 251 28.31 2.70 -2.10
N GLU A 252 28.17 1.43 -1.78
CA GLU A 252 28.37 0.34 -2.73
C GLU A 252 27.37 0.46 -3.89
N ALA A 253 26.09 0.71 -3.61
CA ALA A 253 25.07 0.96 -4.62
C ALA A 253 25.43 2.15 -5.54
N ALA A 254 25.89 3.26 -4.97
CA ALA A 254 26.29 4.45 -5.72
C ALA A 254 27.55 4.24 -6.59
N ILE A 255 28.49 3.41 -6.13
CA ILE A 255 29.72 3.08 -6.88
C ILE A 255 29.42 2.05 -7.96
N SER A 256 28.58 1.07 -7.65
CA SER A 256 28.27 -0.04 -8.53
C SER A 256 27.77 0.46 -9.87
N GLY A 257 27.06 1.60 -9.92
CA GLY A 257 27.04 2.53 -11.05
C GLY A 257 26.72 1.94 -12.42
N ASP A 258 26.36 0.66 -12.47
CA ASP A 258 25.75 0.01 -13.60
C ASP A 258 24.52 0.84 -13.78
N SER A 259 24.58 1.70 -14.80
CA SER A 259 23.40 2.25 -15.42
C SER A 259 22.40 1.13 -15.34
N VAL A 260 21.28 1.37 -14.68
CA VAL A 260 20.09 0.58 -14.94
C VAL A 260 19.70 0.92 -16.38
N GLU A 261 20.59 0.62 -17.33
CA GLU A 261 20.23 0.22 -18.66
C GLU A 261 19.19 -0.82 -18.37
N ILE A 262 17.96 -0.47 -18.76
CA ILE A 262 17.02 -1.45 -19.21
C ILE A 262 17.87 -2.30 -20.14
N ALA A 263 18.37 -3.43 -19.64
CA ALA A 263 18.81 -4.49 -20.51
C ALA A 263 17.51 -4.84 -21.21
N ILE A 264 17.21 -4.11 -22.28
CA ILE A 264 16.29 -4.53 -23.31
C ILE A 264 16.90 -5.86 -23.67
N PRO A 265 16.35 -7.01 -23.23
CA PRO A 265 16.89 -8.28 -23.62
C PRO A 265 16.68 -8.26 -25.12
N GLY A 266 17.76 -8.01 -25.87
CA GLY A 266 17.68 -7.67 -27.28
C GLY A 266 16.79 -8.69 -27.95
N GLY A 267 15.64 -8.24 -28.47
CA GLY A 267 14.64 -9.00 -29.22
C GLY A 267 14.67 -10.51 -28.98
N SER A 268 14.56 -10.94 -27.72
CA SER A 268 14.23 -12.33 -27.44
C SER A 268 12.72 -12.39 -27.42
N ILE A 269 12.12 -12.55 -28.60
CA ILE A 269 10.76 -13.07 -28.68
C ILE A 269 10.84 -14.43 -27.98
N PHE A 270 10.54 -14.48 -26.69
CA PHE A 270 10.40 -15.74 -25.99
C PHE A 270 9.21 -16.43 -26.66
N PRO A 271 9.42 -17.56 -27.35
CA PRO A 271 8.33 -18.22 -28.05
C PRO A 271 7.40 -18.82 -27.01
N GLY A 272 6.25 -18.17 -26.82
CA GLY A 272 5.09 -18.73 -26.12
C GLY A 272 5.24 -18.83 -24.59
N LEU A 273 5.10 -17.71 -23.89
CA LEU A 273 4.37 -17.82 -22.62
C LEU A 273 2.93 -18.21 -22.98
N PRO A 274 2.35 -19.27 -22.37
CA PRO A 274 0.95 -19.57 -22.60
C PRO A 274 0.15 -18.37 -22.11
N VAL A 275 -0.33 -17.55 -23.06
CA VAL A 275 -1.36 -16.57 -22.82
C VAL A 275 -2.51 -17.37 -22.22
N SER A 276 -2.70 -17.29 -20.91
CA SER A 276 -3.98 -17.70 -20.35
C SER A 276 -4.99 -16.88 -21.10
N ASP A 277 -5.94 -17.55 -21.75
CA ASP A 277 -6.89 -16.91 -22.63
C ASP A 277 -7.67 -15.88 -21.80
N CYS A 278 -7.23 -14.63 -21.82
CA CYS A 278 -7.92 -13.54 -21.15
C CYS A 278 -9.35 -13.36 -21.69
N ASN A 279 -9.67 -13.94 -22.86
CA ASN A 279 -11.02 -14.02 -23.39
C ASN A 279 -11.83 -15.19 -22.82
N ALA A 280 -11.20 -16.18 -22.18
CA ALA A 280 -11.89 -17.21 -21.44
C ALA A 280 -12.66 -16.55 -20.29
N GLY A 281 -13.98 -16.52 -20.42
CA GLY A 281 -14.86 -15.83 -19.47
C GLY A 281 -15.41 -14.49 -19.96
N LYS A 282 -15.17 -14.06 -21.20
CA LYS A 282 -15.82 -12.89 -21.79
C LYS A 282 -17.34 -12.96 -21.65
N GLN A 283 -17.95 -14.06 -22.10
CA GLN A 283 -19.40 -14.26 -21.98
C GLN A 283 -19.86 -14.18 -20.52
N LYS A 284 -19.13 -14.82 -19.60
CA LYS A 284 -19.45 -14.80 -18.17
C LYS A 284 -19.38 -13.37 -17.60
N PHE A 285 -18.39 -12.58 -18.01
CA PHE A 285 -18.28 -11.18 -17.62
C PHE A 285 -19.44 -10.36 -18.19
N GLU A 286 -19.76 -10.51 -19.47
CA GLU A 286 -20.89 -9.82 -20.11
C GLU A 286 -22.23 -10.19 -19.44
N ASP A 287 -22.44 -11.46 -19.11
CA ASP A 287 -23.61 -11.93 -18.36
C ASP A 287 -23.67 -11.33 -16.94
N SER A 288 -22.52 -11.15 -16.30
CA SER A 288 -22.43 -10.49 -14.98
C SER A 288 -22.75 -9.01 -15.07
N VAL A 289 -22.34 -8.33 -16.15
CA VAL A 289 -22.73 -6.93 -16.43
C VAL A 289 -24.25 -6.84 -16.59
N VAL A 290 -24.87 -7.76 -17.33
CA VAL A 290 -26.34 -7.78 -17.50
C VAL A 290 -27.03 -7.97 -16.14
N GLN A 291 -26.59 -8.91 -15.31
CA GLN A 291 -27.14 -9.13 -13.97
C GLN A 291 -26.96 -7.92 -13.04
N ALA A 292 -25.78 -7.28 -13.05
CA ALA A 292 -25.58 -6.06 -12.27
C ALA A 292 -26.53 -4.93 -12.70
N LYS A 293 -26.83 -4.83 -14.00
CA LYS A 293 -27.84 -3.87 -14.50
C LYS A 293 -29.25 -4.21 -14.01
N GLU A 294 -29.62 -5.47 -13.86
CA GLU A 294 -30.90 -5.86 -13.27
C GLU A 294 -31.03 -5.34 -11.83
N HIS A 295 -29.97 -5.44 -11.02
CA HIS A 295 -29.93 -4.84 -9.68
C HIS A 295 -30.05 -3.31 -9.72
N ILE A 296 -29.43 -2.65 -10.71
CA ILE A 296 -29.54 -1.20 -10.89
C ILE A 296 -30.99 -0.80 -11.23
N PHE A 297 -31.64 -1.50 -12.17
CA PHE A 297 -33.03 -1.22 -12.52
C PHE A 297 -34.02 -1.56 -11.41
N ALA A 298 -33.70 -2.54 -10.57
CA ALA A 298 -34.46 -2.85 -9.36
C ALA A 298 -34.30 -1.79 -8.25
N GLY A 299 -33.28 -0.93 -8.35
CA GLY A 299 -32.97 0.10 -7.35
C GLY A 299 -32.14 -0.40 -6.16
N ASP A 300 -31.50 -1.57 -6.27
CA ASP A 300 -30.62 -2.11 -5.24
C ASP A 300 -29.33 -1.29 -5.11
N ILE A 301 -28.80 -0.85 -6.26
CA ILE A 301 -27.55 -0.09 -6.40
C ILE A 301 -27.67 0.94 -7.53
N PHE A 302 -26.87 2.00 -7.45
CA PHE A 302 -26.65 2.94 -8.56
C PHE A 302 -25.52 2.47 -9.48
N GLN A 303 -24.50 1.84 -8.89
CA GLN A 303 -23.30 1.38 -9.58
C GLN A 303 -22.71 0.16 -8.86
N ALA A 304 -22.16 -0.77 -9.63
CA ALA A 304 -21.23 -1.80 -9.15
C ALA A 304 -19.99 -1.82 -10.04
N VAL A 305 -18.83 -2.11 -9.48
CA VAL A 305 -17.58 -2.20 -10.23
C VAL A 305 -17.18 -3.65 -10.32
N LEU A 306 -17.47 -4.28 -11.46
CA LEU A 306 -17.14 -5.69 -11.70
C LEU A 306 -15.74 -5.81 -12.29
N SER A 307 -15.04 -6.87 -11.93
CA SER A 307 -13.68 -7.13 -12.36
C SER A 307 -13.48 -8.55 -12.87
N ARG A 308 -12.38 -8.74 -13.60
CA ARG A 308 -11.92 -10.05 -14.05
C ARG A 308 -10.41 -10.15 -13.92
N LYS A 309 -9.94 -11.37 -13.72
CA LYS A 309 -8.52 -11.71 -13.50
C LYS A 309 -7.99 -12.52 -14.67
N CYS A 310 -6.79 -12.19 -15.10
CA CYS A 310 -5.96 -13.02 -15.98
C CYS A 310 -4.75 -13.52 -15.18
N GLU A 311 -4.32 -14.75 -15.46
CA GLU A 311 -3.18 -15.38 -14.79
C GLU A 311 -2.13 -15.78 -15.82
N PHE A 312 -0.85 -15.71 -15.46
CA PHE A 312 0.27 -15.98 -16.35
C PHE A 312 1.33 -16.79 -15.61
N THR A 313 2.11 -17.56 -16.33
CA THR A 313 3.36 -18.12 -15.79
C THR A 313 4.47 -17.11 -16.09
N LEU A 314 5.31 -16.81 -15.10
CA LEU A 314 6.44 -15.90 -15.21
C LEU A 314 7.77 -16.63 -15.02
N GLU A 315 8.74 -16.21 -15.81
CA GLU A 315 10.17 -16.50 -15.60
C GLU A 315 10.97 -15.25 -15.21
N GLN A 316 10.40 -14.05 -15.41
CA GLN A 316 10.99 -12.77 -15.01
C GLN A 316 10.90 -12.56 -13.49
N SER A 317 11.85 -11.82 -12.94
CA SER A 317 11.83 -11.40 -11.54
C SER A 317 10.84 -10.25 -11.31
N PRO A 318 10.27 -10.12 -10.08
CA PRO A 318 9.42 -8.98 -9.73
C PRO A 318 10.07 -7.62 -9.98
N PHE A 319 11.39 -7.51 -9.79
CA PHE A 319 12.12 -6.26 -10.02
C PHE A 319 12.22 -5.90 -11.51
N GLU A 320 12.39 -6.87 -12.41
CA GLU A 320 12.35 -6.62 -13.86
C GLU A 320 10.97 -6.13 -14.30
N LEU A 321 9.90 -6.76 -13.81
CA LEU A 321 8.53 -6.32 -14.06
C LEU A 321 8.28 -4.89 -13.56
N TYR A 322 8.81 -4.55 -12.39
CA TYR A 322 8.70 -3.20 -11.86
C TYR A 322 9.38 -2.17 -12.76
N MET A 323 10.60 -2.45 -13.23
CA MET A 323 11.31 -1.56 -14.15
C MET A 323 10.55 -1.37 -15.47
N GLN A 324 10.02 -2.45 -16.05
CA GLN A 324 9.21 -2.39 -17.26
C GLN A 324 7.93 -1.59 -17.05
N LEU A 325 7.17 -1.88 -16.00
CA LEU A 325 5.93 -1.17 -15.69
C LEU A 325 6.16 0.32 -15.43
N ARG A 326 7.27 0.67 -14.75
CA ARG A 326 7.68 2.05 -14.50
C ARG A 326 8.00 2.80 -15.79
N ALA A 327 8.59 2.13 -16.78
CA ALA A 327 8.87 2.73 -18.09
C ALA A 327 7.59 2.94 -18.93
N ILE A 328 6.67 1.98 -18.87
CA ILE A 328 5.44 1.98 -19.69
C ILE A 328 4.38 2.95 -19.10
N ASN A 329 4.21 2.96 -17.78
CA ASN A 329 3.11 3.68 -17.13
C ASN A 329 3.53 4.32 -15.79
N PRO A 330 4.38 5.37 -15.81
CA PRO A 330 4.73 6.09 -14.59
C PRO A 330 3.48 6.71 -13.94
N SER A 331 3.31 6.45 -12.65
CA SER A 331 2.09 6.83 -11.91
C SER A 331 2.43 7.45 -10.54
N PRO A 332 1.52 8.25 -9.94
CA PRO A 332 1.72 8.88 -8.63
C PRO A 332 2.14 7.93 -7.51
N TYR A 333 1.75 6.66 -7.58
CA TYR A 333 2.21 5.60 -6.68
C TYR A 333 2.79 4.45 -7.49
N MET A 334 4.12 4.39 -7.53
CA MET A 334 4.86 3.24 -8.03
C MET A 334 5.34 2.41 -6.85
N TYR A 335 5.11 1.11 -6.87
CA TYR A 335 5.55 0.26 -5.77
C TYR A 335 5.98 -1.14 -6.22
N ILE A 336 7.00 -1.65 -5.53
CA ILE A 336 7.34 -3.06 -5.47
C ILE A 336 7.44 -3.47 -4.01
N PHE A 337 6.73 -4.52 -3.65
CA PHE A 337 6.85 -5.19 -2.36
C PHE A 337 7.16 -6.65 -2.62
N GLU A 338 8.21 -7.18 -1.99
CA GLU A 338 8.53 -8.60 -1.98
C GLU A 338 8.30 -9.13 -0.55
N PHE A 339 7.52 -10.20 -0.46
CA PHE A 339 7.06 -10.85 0.77
C PHE A 339 7.46 -12.34 0.79
N GLY A 340 8.68 -12.65 0.38
CA GLY A 340 9.06 -14.04 0.05
C GLY A 340 8.48 -14.45 -1.29
N ASP A 341 7.64 -15.48 -1.29
CA ASP A 341 7.05 -16.03 -2.52
C ASP A 341 5.96 -15.13 -3.12
N LEU A 342 5.47 -14.14 -2.38
CA LEU A 342 4.49 -13.16 -2.86
C LEU A 342 5.19 -11.85 -3.20
N ALA A 343 4.93 -11.27 -4.37
CA ALA A 343 5.34 -9.92 -4.70
C ALA A 343 4.18 -9.11 -5.30
N ILE A 344 4.20 -7.80 -5.06
CA ILE A 344 3.20 -6.84 -5.52
C ILE A 344 3.95 -5.76 -6.30
N VAL A 345 3.71 -5.69 -7.61
CA VAL A 345 4.35 -4.73 -8.51
C VAL A 345 3.26 -3.85 -9.12
N GLY A 346 3.25 -2.55 -8.86
CA GLY A 346 2.15 -1.71 -9.33
C GLY A 346 2.48 -0.25 -9.59
N ALA A 347 1.59 0.36 -10.35
CA ALA A 347 1.64 1.74 -10.82
C ALA A 347 0.24 2.37 -10.67
N SER A 348 -0.16 2.62 -9.42
CA SER A 348 -1.53 3.05 -9.13
C SER A 348 -1.70 4.56 -9.38
N PRO A 349 -2.74 4.97 -10.12
CA PRO A 349 -3.05 6.37 -10.34
C PRO A 349 -3.83 7.04 -9.20
N GLU A 350 -4.35 6.25 -8.25
CA GLU A 350 -5.40 6.69 -7.32
C GLU A 350 -5.03 6.42 -5.85
N THR A 351 -5.15 7.46 -5.03
CA THR A 351 -5.01 7.39 -3.57
C THR A 351 -6.28 6.79 -2.97
N LEU A 352 -6.14 5.77 -2.13
CA LEU A 352 -7.24 5.27 -1.30
C LEU A 352 -7.54 6.29 -0.19
N LEU A 353 -6.53 6.58 0.63
CA LEU A 353 -6.60 7.60 1.67
C LEU A 353 -5.21 8.10 2.08
N THR A 354 -5.20 9.29 2.67
CA THR A 354 -4.06 9.81 3.43
C THR A 354 -4.56 10.27 4.79
N VAL A 355 -3.83 9.93 5.86
CA VAL A 355 -3.96 10.53 7.19
C VAL A 355 -2.67 11.29 7.45
N HIS A 356 -2.78 12.60 7.67
CA HIS A 356 -1.64 13.42 8.06
C HIS A 356 -2.05 14.40 9.15
N GLU A 357 -1.34 14.39 10.28
CA GLU A 357 -1.65 15.24 11.44
C GLU A 357 -3.14 15.15 11.84
N ARG A 358 -3.67 13.92 11.89
CA ARG A 358 -5.08 13.61 12.17
C ARG A 358 -6.09 14.13 11.14
N THR A 359 -5.63 14.68 10.01
CA THR A 359 -6.50 15.03 8.88
C THR A 359 -6.61 13.84 7.95
N LEU A 360 -7.81 13.28 7.84
CA LEU A 360 -8.16 12.26 6.85
C LEU A 360 -8.48 12.93 5.52
N ILE A 361 -7.88 12.45 4.45
CA ILE A 361 -8.03 12.93 3.08
C ILE A 361 -8.38 11.73 2.19
N THR A 362 -9.36 11.90 1.32
CA THR A 362 -9.63 11.00 0.19
C THR A 362 -9.80 11.83 -1.08
N ASN A 363 -9.39 11.26 -2.21
CA ASN A 363 -9.36 11.91 -3.51
C ASN A 363 -10.21 11.13 -4.51
N PRO A 364 -11.55 11.28 -4.52
CA PRO A 364 -12.38 10.67 -5.55
C PRO A 364 -11.95 11.15 -6.94
N ILE A 365 -11.75 10.19 -7.84
CA ILE A 365 -11.43 10.42 -9.25
C ILE A 365 -12.52 9.80 -10.12
N ALA A 366 -13.05 10.58 -11.06
CA ALA A 366 -13.95 10.13 -12.12
C ALA A 366 -13.73 10.99 -13.36
N GLY A 367 -14.32 10.65 -14.51
CA GLY A 367 -14.05 11.35 -15.77
C GLY A 367 -12.64 11.06 -16.27
N THR A 368 -12.51 10.51 -17.46
CA THR A 368 -11.20 10.32 -18.08
C THR A 368 -11.25 10.76 -19.53
N CYS A 369 -10.35 11.64 -19.93
CA CYS A 369 -10.12 11.93 -21.34
C CYS A 369 -8.61 11.93 -21.67
N PRO A 370 -8.23 11.62 -22.92
CA PRO A 370 -6.83 11.67 -23.33
C PRO A 370 -6.28 13.09 -23.26
N ARG A 371 -4.96 13.21 -23.16
CA ARG A 371 -4.28 14.49 -23.35
C ARG A 371 -4.37 14.95 -24.80
N GLY A 372 -4.55 16.25 -25.02
CA GLY A 372 -4.51 16.85 -26.35
C GLY A 372 -3.09 16.91 -26.91
N LYS A 373 -2.94 16.93 -28.25
CA LYS A 373 -1.63 17.11 -28.91
C LYS A 373 -1.14 18.55 -28.83
N THR A 374 -2.06 19.48 -28.56
CA THR A 374 -1.79 20.91 -28.37
C THR A 374 -2.51 21.39 -27.11
N GLU A 375 -2.04 22.49 -26.51
CA GLU A 375 -2.68 23.07 -25.32
C GLU A 375 -4.15 23.42 -25.55
N ALA A 376 -4.49 23.99 -26.71
CA ALA A 376 -5.86 24.31 -27.06
C ALA A 376 -6.76 23.05 -27.21
N GLU A 377 -6.21 21.96 -27.79
CA GLU A 377 -6.93 20.68 -27.86
C GLU A 377 -7.08 20.05 -26.46
N ASP A 378 -6.05 20.14 -25.63
CA ASP A 378 -6.03 19.61 -24.26
C ASP A 378 -7.08 20.29 -23.39
N GLU A 379 -7.18 21.61 -23.47
CA GLU A 379 -8.21 22.41 -22.81
C GLU A 379 -9.61 22.14 -23.36
N ALA A 380 -9.76 21.94 -24.67
CA ALA A 380 -11.05 21.60 -25.27
C ALA A 380 -11.54 20.22 -24.81
N LEU A 381 -10.65 19.22 -24.74
CA LEU A 381 -10.96 17.89 -24.22
C LEU A 381 -11.32 17.94 -22.73
N ALA A 382 -10.59 18.73 -21.94
CA ALA A 382 -10.88 18.95 -20.52
C ALA A 382 -12.25 19.61 -20.34
N ALA A 383 -12.53 20.66 -21.11
CA ALA A 383 -13.80 21.37 -21.08
C ALA A 383 -14.95 20.46 -21.50
N HIS A 384 -14.77 19.61 -22.51
CA HIS A 384 -15.80 18.66 -22.93
C HIS A 384 -16.14 17.66 -21.81
N MET A 385 -15.14 17.02 -21.20
CA MET A 385 -15.31 16.12 -20.05
C MET A 385 -16.01 16.84 -18.87
N MET A 386 -15.62 18.08 -18.59
CA MET A 386 -16.22 18.89 -17.52
C MET A 386 -17.67 19.33 -17.78
N HIS A 387 -18.14 19.28 -19.02
CA HIS A 387 -19.53 19.58 -19.39
C HIS A 387 -20.37 18.32 -19.64
N ASP A 388 -19.76 17.14 -19.69
CA ASP A 388 -20.46 15.87 -19.84
C ASP A 388 -21.33 15.59 -18.60
N GLU A 389 -22.65 15.57 -18.78
CA GLU A 389 -23.57 15.38 -17.66
C GLU A 389 -23.42 14.01 -16.98
N LYS A 390 -23.00 12.98 -17.71
CA LYS A 390 -22.78 11.63 -17.17
C LYS A 390 -21.56 11.62 -16.25
N GLU A 391 -20.41 12.08 -16.74
CA GLU A 391 -19.16 12.09 -15.97
C GLU A 391 -19.28 12.92 -14.70
N ARG A 392 -19.98 14.07 -14.78
CA ARG A 392 -20.24 14.92 -13.62
C ARG A 392 -21.15 14.24 -12.60
N ALA A 393 -22.19 13.53 -13.06
CA ALA A 393 -23.13 12.85 -12.16
C ALA A 393 -22.44 11.70 -11.41
N GLU A 394 -21.64 10.90 -12.10
CA GLU A 394 -20.82 9.84 -11.50
C GLU A 394 -19.83 10.42 -10.50
N HIS A 395 -19.12 11.50 -10.88
CA HIS A 395 -18.16 12.15 -10.00
C HIS A 395 -18.82 12.71 -8.72
N VAL A 396 -19.98 13.37 -8.83
CA VAL A 396 -20.71 13.89 -7.67
C VAL A 396 -21.15 12.76 -6.74
N MET A 397 -21.59 11.62 -7.29
CA MET A 397 -21.93 10.44 -6.50
C MET A 397 -20.73 9.92 -5.71
N LEU A 398 -19.55 9.81 -6.34
CA LEU A 398 -18.32 9.37 -5.66
C LEU A 398 -17.84 10.37 -4.60
N VAL A 399 -18.00 11.67 -4.85
CA VAL A 399 -17.73 12.70 -3.83
C VAL A 399 -18.68 12.56 -2.64
N ASP A 400 -19.96 12.28 -2.86
CA ASP A 400 -20.90 12.08 -1.76
C ASP A 400 -20.58 10.81 -0.96
N LEU A 401 -20.20 9.72 -1.64
CA LEU A 401 -19.72 8.50 -0.99
C LEU A 401 -18.48 8.79 -0.13
N GLY A 402 -17.49 9.50 -0.67
CA GLY A 402 -16.30 9.90 0.08
C GLY A 402 -16.62 10.80 1.28
N ARG A 403 -17.62 11.70 1.17
CA ARG A 403 -18.11 12.49 2.31
C ARG A 403 -18.74 11.61 3.38
N ASN A 404 -19.53 10.62 3.00
CA ASN A 404 -20.15 9.68 3.93
C ASN A 404 -19.09 8.85 4.65
N ASP A 405 -18.09 8.37 3.93
CA ASP A 405 -17.00 7.58 4.51
C ASP A 405 -16.16 8.40 5.50
N VAL A 406 -15.69 9.58 5.09
CA VAL A 406 -14.91 10.49 5.96
C VAL A 406 -15.71 10.87 7.21
N ARG A 407 -17.02 11.09 7.09
CA ARG A 407 -17.90 11.43 8.22
C ARG A 407 -17.94 10.35 9.29
N MET A 408 -17.75 9.08 8.96
CA MET A 408 -17.86 7.98 9.95
C MET A 408 -16.83 8.09 11.08
N VAL A 409 -15.67 8.72 10.84
CA VAL A 409 -14.52 8.74 11.77
C VAL A 409 -14.03 10.14 12.11
N THR A 410 -14.66 11.18 11.56
CA THR A 410 -14.26 12.57 11.76
C THR A 410 -15.21 13.34 12.65
N GLU A 411 -14.73 14.47 13.18
CA GLU A 411 -15.51 15.38 14.03
C GLU A 411 -16.67 15.99 13.25
N SER A 412 -17.82 16.12 13.92
CA SER A 412 -19.00 16.75 13.34
C SER A 412 -18.69 18.18 12.87
N GLY A 413 -18.96 18.46 11.59
CA GLY A 413 -18.68 19.77 10.98
C GLY A 413 -17.26 19.95 10.44
N SER A 414 -16.35 18.99 10.64
CA SER A 414 -15.00 19.05 10.08
C SER A 414 -14.93 18.62 8.61
N VAL A 415 -15.90 17.82 8.14
CA VAL A 415 -15.94 17.30 6.76
C VAL A 415 -16.09 18.44 5.75
N LYS A 416 -15.14 18.57 4.83
CA LYS A 416 -15.12 19.60 3.79
C LYS A 416 -14.71 19.01 2.46
N VAL A 417 -15.36 19.45 1.39
CA VAL A 417 -14.86 19.25 0.02
C VAL A 417 -13.95 20.44 -0.29
N SER A 418 -12.65 20.31 -0.04
CA SER A 418 -11.69 21.41 -0.16
C SER A 418 -11.38 21.77 -1.60
N GLU A 419 -11.49 20.79 -2.50
CA GLU A 419 -11.32 20.94 -3.94
C GLU A 419 -12.45 20.17 -4.62
N PHE A 420 -13.17 20.82 -5.55
CA PHE A 420 -14.33 20.22 -6.19
C PHE A 420 -14.21 20.32 -7.71
N MET A 421 -14.35 19.18 -8.37
CA MET A 421 -14.30 19.00 -9.82
C MET A 421 -13.14 19.75 -10.50
N LYS A 422 -11.92 19.54 -10.01
CA LYS A 422 -10.72 20.07 -10.66
C LYS A 422 -10.22 19.10 -11.72
N VAL A 423 -9.75 19.63 -12.84
CA VAL A 423 -9.07 18.82 -13.86
C VAL A 423 -7.64 18.58 -13.42
N LEU A 424 -7.28 17.31 -13.20
CA LEU A 424 -5.92 16.89 -12.91
C LEU A 424 -5.30 16.25 -14.16
N LYS A 425 -4.18 16.80 -14.62
CA LYS A 425 -3.49 16.34 -15.83
C LYS A 425 -2.38 15.35 -15.49
N TYR A 426 -2.41 14.19 -16.14
CA TYR A 426 -1.37 13.17 -16.14
C TYR A 426 -0.66 13.13 -17.50
N SER A 427 0.36 12.28 -17.65
CA SER A 427 1.17 12.22 -18.87
C SER A 427 0.36 11.86 -20.12
N HIS A 428 -0.60 10.95 -20.00
CA HIS A 428 -1.40 10.46 -21.15
C HIS A 428 -2.90 10.74 -21.05
N VAL A 429 -3.39 11.01 -19.84
CA VAL A 429 -4.82 11.26 -19.55
C VAL A 429 -5.00 12.47 -18.64
N GLN A 430 -6.22 12.95 -18.52
CA GLN A 430 -6.63 13.91 -17.50
C GLN A 430 -7.96 13.47 -16.89
N HIS A 431 -8.16 13.80 -15.61
CA HIS A 431 -9.30 13.35 -14.82
C HIS A 431 -10.00 14.48 -14.07
N ILE A 432 -11.25 14.26 -13.68
CA ILE A 432 -11.94 15.07 -12.68
C ILE A 432 -11.55 14.53 -11.30
N GLU A 433 -10.90 15.36 -10.48
CA GLU A 433 -10.53 15.03 -9.11
C GLU A 433 -11.31 15.95 -8.14
N SER A 434 -11.65 15.43 -6.97
CA SER A 434 -12.06 16.23 -5.83
C SER A 434 -11.33 15.77 -4.59
N LYS A 435 -11.23 16.67 -3.61
CA LYS A 435 -10.58 16.38 -2.33
C LYS A 435 -11.59 16.53 -1.21
N VAL A 436 -11.84 15.44 -0.50
CA VAL A 436 -12.68 15.42 0.69
C VAL A 436 -11.78 15.23 1.91
N ILE A 437 -11.91 16.13 2.87
CA ILE A 437 -11.10 16.14 4.10
C ILE A 437 -11.97 16.13 5.33
N GLY A 438 -11.45 15.64 6.45
CA GLY A 438 -12.03 15.82 7.78
C GLY A 438 -11.01 15.55 8.90
N THR A 439 -11.28 16.07 10.09
CA THR A 439 -10.40 15.89 11.25
C THR A 439 -10.86 14.68 12.04
N LEU A 440 -9.99 13.69 12.24
CA LEU A 440 -10.31 12.46 12.99
C LEU A 440 -10.78 12.81 14.41
N ARG A 441 -11.83 12.12 14.87
CA ARG A 441 -12.31 12.26 16.26
C ARG A 441 -11.23 11.79 17.25
N PRO A 442 -11.20 12.32 18.48
CA PRO A 442 -10.16 11.98 19.47
C PRO A 442 -9.99 10.47 19.72
N GLU A 443 -11.08 9.71 19.66
CA GLU A 443 -11.10 8.26 19.85
C GLU A 443 -10.76 7.45 18.59
N CYS A 444 -10.63 8.09 17.43
CA CYS A 444 -10.31 7.44 16.16
C CYS A 444 -8.84 7.61 15.79
N ASP A 445 -8.30 6.58 15.14
CA ASP A 445 -6.92 6.52 14.65
C ASP A 445 -6.86 6.23 13.14
N GLN A 446 -5.64 6.04 12.62
CA GLN A 446 -5.40 5.75 11.21
C GLN A 446 -5.97 4.40 10.74
N PHE A 447 -6.19 3.45 11.65
CA PHE A 447 -6.82 2.16 11.31
C PHE A 447 -8.33 2.32 11.18
N ASP A 448 -8.96 3.13 12.03
CA ASP A 448 -10.37 3.50 11.85
C ASP A 448 -10.57 4.29 10.56
N ALA A 449 -9.65 5.20 10.26
CA ALA A 449 -9.65 5.94 9.01
C ALA A 449 -9.57 5.01 7.80
N PHE A 450 -8.64 4.04 7.81
CA PHE A 450 -8.55 3.04 6.75
C PHE A 450 -9.82 2.22 6.62
N ARG A 451 -10.29 1.64 7.73
CA ARG A 451 -11.51 0.82 7.76
C ARG A 451 -12.72 1.56 7.19
N ALA A 452 -12.88 2.85 7.51
CA ALA A 452 -14.01 3.66 7.04
C ALA A 452 -14.00 3.94 5.53
N ILE A 453 -12.83 4.24 4.96
CA ILE A 453 -12.70 4.51 3.52
C ILE A 453 -12.71 3.21 2.71
N PHE A 454 -12.14 2.14 3.26
CA PHE A 454 -11.95 0.86 2.57
C PHE A 454 -13.26 0.08 2.35
N PRO A 455 -13.45 -0.57 1.19
CA PRO A 455 -12.72 -0.36 -0.05
C PRO A 455 -13.20 0.92 -0.76
N ALA A 456 -12.41 1.40 -1.72
CA ALA A 456 -12.77 2.58 -2.50
C ALA A 456 -14.10 2.37 -3.25
N GLY A 457 -14.90 3.43 -3.35
CA GLY A 457 -16.14 3.45 -4.14
C GLY A 457 -15.91 3.12 -5.62
N THR A 458 -14.78 3.61 -6.16
CA THR A 458 -14.32 3.36 -7.54
C THR A 458 -13.98 1.89 -7.82
N LEU A 459 -13.87 1.06 -6.77
CA LEU A 459 -13.61 -0.37 -6.85
C LEU A 459 -14.72 -1.21 -6.21
N SER A 460 -15.82 -0.61 -5.75
CA SER A 460 -16.95 -1.33 -5.18
C SER A 460 -18.24 -0.89 -5.86
N GLY A 461 -18.77 0.25 -5.47
CA GLY A 461 -19.98 0.82 -6.04
C GLY A 461 -20.76 1.63 -5.02
N ALA A 462 -22.01 1.94 -5.34
CA ALA A 462 -22.89 2.73 -4.50
C ALA A 462 -24.32 2.18 -4.52
N PRO A 463 -24.98 1.95 -3.36
CA PRO A 463 -24.42 1.97 -2.00
C PRO A 463 -23.34 0.89 -1.78
N LYS A 464 -22.25 1.25 -1.06
CA LYS A 464 -21.01 0.46 -0.97
C LYS A 464 -21.25 -0.99 -0.51
N ILE A 465 -21.94 -1.19 0.61
CA ILE A 465 -22.17 -2.53 1.19
C ILE A 465 -22.95 -3.42 0.22
N ARG A 466 -24.05 -2.92 -0.34
CA ARG A 466 -24.88 -3.69 -1.28
C ARG A 466 -24.12 -4.02 -2.57
N ALA A 467 -23.31 -3.08 -3.08
CA ALA A 467 -22.46 -3.34 -4.23
C ALA A 467 -21.42 -4.44 -3.96
N MET A 468 -20.82 -4.48 -2.77
CA MET A 468 -19.86 -5.54 -2.38
C MET A 468 -20.52 -6.92 -2.28
N GLU A 469 -21.74 -7.02 -1.77
CA GLU A 469 -22.52 -8.27 -1.76
C GLU A 469 -22.74 -8.78 -3.19
N ILE A 470 -23.21 -7.91 -4.08
CA ILE A 470 -23.45 -8.25 -5.49
C ILE A 470 -22.15 -8.63 -6.20
N ILE A 471 -21.05 -7.92 -5.95
CA ILE A 471 -19.72 -8.29 -6.47
C ILE A 471 -19.32 -9.69 -6.02
N SER A 472 -19.51 -10.00 -4.74
CA SER A 472 -19.21 -11.33 -4.19
C SER A 472 -20.05 -12.45 -4.82
N GLU A 473 -21.26 -12.14 -5.28
CA GLU A 473 -22.16 -13.09 -5.95
C GLU A 473 -21.81 -13.27 -7.43
N LEU A 474 -21.46 -12.19 -8.13
CA LEU A 474 -21.28 -12.18 -9.58
C LEU A 474 -19.86 -12.52 -10.03
N GLU A 475 -18.83 -12.15 -9.26
CA GLU A 475 -17.44 -12.40 -9.67
C GLU A 475 -17.06 -13.89 -9.58
N ALA A 476 -16.33 -14.35 -10.59
CA ALA A 476 -15.96 -15.76 -10.72
C ALA A 476 -14.89 -16.23 -9.73
N SER A 477 -14.12 -15.29 -9.19
CA SER A 477 -12.95 -15.54 -8.36
C SER A 477 -12.82 -14.46 -7.30
N PRO A 478 -12.23 -14.77 -6.13
CA PRO A 478 -11.91 -13.74 -5.15
C PRO A 478 -10.94 -12.71 -5.72
N ARG A 479 -10.99 -11.51 -5.18
CA ARG A 479 -10.12 -10.41 -5.62
C ARG A 479 -8.72 -10.49 -5.02
N GLY A 480 -8.60 -11.09 -3.84
CA GLY A 480 -7.35 -11.02 -3.09
C GLY A 480 -6.94 -9.56 -2.90
N ILE A 481 -5.75 -9.21 -3.35
CA ILE A 481 -5.17 -7.88 -3.17
C ILE A 481 -5.84 -6.81 -4.05
N TYR A 482 -6.39 -7.19 -5.21
CA TYR A 482 -6.98 -6.24 -6.17
C TYR A 482 -8.14 -5.45 -5.57
N GLY A 483 -8.12 -4.12 -5.73
CA GLY A 483 -9.09 -3.21 -5.12
C GLY A 483 -8.90 -3.00 -3.62
N GLY A 484 -7.85 -3.58 -3.05
CA GLY A 484 -7.38 -3.32 -1.69
C GLY A 484 -6.58 -2.02 -1.57
N GLY A 485 -5.77 -1.91 -0.51
CA GLY A 485 -4.87 -0.78 -0.27
C GLY A 485 -3.42 -1.24 -0.09
N VAL A 486 -2.47 -0.49 -0.68
CA VAL A 486 -1.02 -0.71 -0.51
C VAL A 486 -0.34 0.59 -0.12
N GLY A 487 0.54 0.54 0.88
CA GLY A 487 1.11 1.74 1.49
C GLY A 487 1.58 1.49 2.92
N TYR A 488 1.53 2.52 3.75
CA TYR A 488 2.08 2.47 5.11
C TYR A 488 1.23 3.14 6.17
N TYR A 489 1.42 2.67 7.41
CA TYR A 489 1.12 3.36 8.65
C TYR A 489 2.44 3.74 9.32
N SER A 490 2.68 5.03 9.59
CA SER A 490 3.90 5.48 10.25
C SER A 490 3.74 5.57 11.77
N TRP A 491 4.86 5.49 12.50
CA TRP A 491 4.86 5.55 13.97
C TRP A 491 4.21 6.81 14.57
N ASN A 492 4.13 7.90 13.81
CA ASN A 492 3.51 9.16 14.25
C ASN A 492 1.96 9.16 14.08
N GLY A 493 1.37 8.08 13.57
CA GLY A 493 -0.06 7.99 13.30
C GLY A 493 -0.49 8.47 11.91
N ASP A 494 0.46 8.89 11.06
CA ASP A 494 0.18 9.17 9.66
C ASP A 494 0.00 7.87 8.87
N ALA A 495 -0.73 7.94 7.76
CA ALA A 495 -0.93 6.83 6.83
C ALA A 495 -1.04 7.35 5.40
N ASP A 496 -0.56 6.58 4.43
CA ASP A 496 -0.74 6.89 3.02
C ASP A 496 -0.87 5.59 2.23
N PHE A 497 -2.00 5.42 1.55
CA PHE A 497 -2.35 4.20 0.82
C PHE A 497 -2.86 4.52 -0.57
N ALA A 498 -2.31 3.81 -1.56
CA ALA A 498 -2.85 3.75 -2.90
C ALA A 498 -3.86 2.61 -3.02
N ILE A 499 -4.81 2.75 -3.93
CA ILE A 499 -5.68 1.62 -4.31
C ILE A 499 -4.85 0.62 -5.11
N VAL A 500 -5.05 -0.68 -4.87
CA VAL A 500 -4.38 -1.74 -5.64
C VAL A 500 -5.09 -1.94 -6.99
N ILE A 501 -4.71 -1.11 -7.94
CA ILE A 501 -5.07 -1.17 -9.36
C ILE A 501 -3.82 -0.93 -10.20
N ARG A 502 -3.86 -1.37 -11.46
CA ARG A 502 -2.68 -1.36 -12.34
C ARG A 502 -1.49 -2.08 -11.70
N THR A 503 -1.77 -3.27 -11.18
CA THR A 503 -0.87 -4.06 -10.35
C THR A 503 -0.76 -5.48 -10.90
N ILE A 504 0.45 -6.03 -10.86
CA ILE A 504 0.78 -7.42 -11.10
C ILE A 504 1.06 -8.06 -9.74
N ILE A 505 0.32 -9.11 -9.41
CA ILE A 505 0.56 -9.91 -8.21
C ILE A 505 1.32 -11.17 -8.64
N VAL A 506 2.50 -11.38 -8.06
CA VAL A 506 3.35 -12.54 -8.36
C VAL A 506 3.34 -13.47 -7.15
N GLN A 507 3.03 -14.75 -7.36
CA GLN A 507 3.09 -15.81 -6.35
C GLN A 507 3.95 -16.96 -6.90
N GLY A 508 5.19 -17.07 -6.43
CA GLY A 508 6.19 -17.97 -7.00
C GLY A 508 6.41 -17.66 -8.49
N LYS A 509 6.01 -18.59 -9.36
CA LYS A 509 6.06 -18.43 -10.82
C LYS A 509 4.74 -17.99 -11.46
N LYS A 510 3.69 -17.72 -10.69
CA LYS A 510 2.39 -17.29 -11.24
C LYS A 510 2.26 -15.78 -11.10
N ALA A 511 1.97 -15.07 -12.19
CA ALA A 511 1.44 -13.70 -12.12
C ALA A 511 -0.08 -13.71 -12.24
N SER A 512 -0.71 -12.69 -11.67
CA SER A 512 -2.07 -12.32 -11.99
C SER A 512 -2.20 -10.82 -12.19
N VAL A 513 -3.08 -10.47 -13.13
CA VAL A 513 -3.46 -9.10 -13.46
C VAL A 513 -4.97 -9.03 -13.41
N GLN A 514 -5.51 -8.08 -12.65
CA GLN A 514 -6.95 -7.90 -12.49
C GLN A 514 -7.35 -6.47 -12.82
N ALA A 515 -8.47 -6.32 -13.52
CA ALA A 515 -9.03 -5.01 -13.87
C ALA A 515 -10.55 -5.08 -13.90
N GLY A 516 -11.18 -3.94 -13.64
CA GLY A 516 -12.63 -3.81 -13.56
C GLY A 516 -13.17 -2.58 -14.25
N ALA A 517 -14.49 -2.57 -14.41
CA ALA A 517 -15.28 -1.55 -15.07
C ALA A 517 -16.47 -1.17 -14.21
N GLY A 518 -16.78 0.13 -14.17
CA GLY A 518 -17.94 0.65 -13.46
C GLY A 518 -19.21 0.38 -14.27
N ILE A 519 -20.13 -0.38 -13.68
CA ILE A 519 -21.38 -0.77 -14.33
C ILE A 519 -22.48 0.18 -13.87
N VAL A 520 -23.08 0.86 -14.84
CA VAL A 520 -24.21 1.78 -14.68
C VAL A 520 -25.37 1.34 -15.59
N ALA A 521 -26.53 1.99 -15.45
CA ALA A 521 -27.75 1.59 -16.16
C ALA A 521 -27.61 1.54 -17.70
N ASP A 522 -26.75 2.39 -18.27
CA ASP A 522 -26.49 2.49 -19.72
C ASP A 522 -25.25 1.71 -20.19
N SER A 523 -24.54 1.00 -19.30
CA SER A 523 -23.34 0.22 -19.65
C SER A 523 -23.62 -0.82 -20.74
N ASP A 524 -22.72 -0.92 -21.72
CA ASP A 524 -22.72 -1.93 -22.77
C ASP A 524 -21.75 -3.08 -22.40
N PRO A 525 -22.22 -4.32 -22.21
CA PRO A 525 -21.38 -5.42 -21.73
C PRO A 525 -20.07 -5.61 -22.52
N GLY A 526 -20.14 -5.52 -23.85
CA GLY A 526 -18.98 -5.66 -24.71
C GLY A 526 -18.00 -4.49 -24.59
N TYR A 527 -18.48 -3.27 -24.39
CA TYR A 527 -17.66 -2.10 -24.12
C TYR A 527 -16.93 -2.22 -22.79
N GLU A 528 -17.64 -2.61 -21.71
CA GLU A 528 -17.05 -2.76 -20.38
C GLU A 528 -15.96 -3.84 -20.37
N PHE A 529 -16.17 -4.94 -21.09
CA PHE A 529 -15.14 -5.96 -21.28
C PHE A 529 -13.89 -5.36 -21.93
N ARG A 530 -14.04 -4.61 -23.05
CA ARG A 530 -12.91 -3.95 -23.72
C ARG A 530 -12.23 -2.91 -22.84
N GLU A 531 -12.96 -2.26 -21.94
CA GLU A 531 -12.36 -1.35 -20.97
C GLU A 531 -11.42 -2.07 -20.01
N THR A 532 -11.83 -3.23 -19.49
CA THR A 532 -10.94 -4.03 -18.65
C THR A 532 -9.66 -4.46 -19.40
N GLU A 533 -9.76 -4.79 -20.70
CA GLU A 533 -8.58 -5.08 -21.54
C GLU A 533 -7.64 -3.88 -21.64
N ARG A 534 -8.17 -2.69 -21.94
CA ARG A 534 -7.37 -1.44 -21.94
C ARG A 534 -6.74 -1.16 -20.58
N LYS A 535 -7.44 -1.47 -19.50
CA LYS A 535 -6.93 -1.30 -18.13
C LYS A 535 -5.82 -2.31 -17.80
N MET A 536 -5.83 -3.49 -18.41
CA MET A 536 -4.77 -4.50 -18.26
C MET A 536 -3.54 -4.22 -19.12
N GLY A 537 -3.70 -3.54 -20.26
CA GLY A 537 -2.70 -3.42 -21.33
C GLY A 537 -1.28 -3.08 -20.86
N ALA A 538 -1.09 -2.09 -19.98
CA ALA A 538 0.24 -1.71 -19.50
C ALA A 538 0.94 -2.83 -18.71
N MET A 539 0.18 -3.59 -17.91
CA MET A 539 0.73 -4.71 -17.14
C MET A 539 1.01 -5.91 -18.03
N LEU A 540 0.18 -6.14 -19.06
CA LEU A 540 0.41 -7.19 -20.06
C LEU A 540 1.67 -6.91 -20.88
N ALA A 541 1.85 -5.67 -21.36
CA ALA A 541 3.05 -5.25 -22.07
C ALA A 541 4.32 -5.42 -21.22
N ALA A 542 4.24 -5.07 -19.92
CA ALA A 542 5.34 -5.32 -18.99
C ALA A 542 5.68 -6.81 -18.89
N ILE A 543 4.68 -7.68 -18.69
CA ILE A 543 4.88 -9.15 -18.62
C ILE A 543 5.46 -9.72 -19.92
N GLU A 544 5.02 -9.23 -21.07
CA GLU A 544 5.50 -9.65 -22.39
C GLU A 544 6.90 -9.11 -22.73
N GLY A 545 7.38 -8.14 -21.95
CA GLY A 545 8.65 -7.45 -22.21
C GLY A 545 8.60 -6.49 -23.39
N GLU A 546 7.40 -6.06 -23.78
CA GLU A 546 7.18 -5.01 -24.77
C GLU A 546 7.37 -3.65 -24.08
N VAL A 547 8.55 -3.04 -24.24
CA VAL A 547 8.87 -1.69 -23.74
C VAL A 547 8.83 -0.68 -24.87
#